data_AF-W5QCK0-F1
#
_entry.id   AF-W5QCK0-F1
#
_cell.length_a   1.000
_cell.length_b   1.000
_cell.length_c   1.000
_cell.angle_alpha   90.00
_cell.angle_beta   90.00
_cell.angle_gamma   90.00
#
_symmetry.space_group_name_H-M   'P 1'
#
loop_
_entity.id
_entity.type
_entity.pdbx_description
1 polymer ?
#
loop_
_entity_poly.entity_id
_entity_poly.type
_entity_poly.pdbx_seq_one_letter_code
_entity_poly.pdbx_strand_id
1 'polypeptide(L)' 'LRAQASATEKMSSCFSVKNSGKLSSCPAGSVVTGSACGYTCGSWDIWGKTMCHGQCSPVDWTTACCCHLT' A
#
# COMPACT_ATOMS: atom_id res chain seq x y z
N LEU A 1 12.00 -2.81 -3.68
CA LEU A 1 12.08 -1.33 -3.58
C LEU A 1 10.94 -0.86 -2.68
N ARG A 2 11.22 -0.15 -1.58
CA ARG A 2 10.16 0.59 -0.86
C ARG A 2 9.69 1.71 -1.79
N ALA A 3 8.37 1.89 -1.98
CA ALA A 3 7.90 3.10 -2.64
C ALA A 3 8.32 4.28 -1.77
N GLN A 4 9.32 5.03 -2.23
CA GLN A 4 9.63 6.32 -1.65
C GLN A 4 8.82 7.35 -2.41
N ALA A 5 7.92 8.04 -1.69
CA ALA A 5 7.55 9.39 -2.07
C ALA A 5 8.85 10.18 -2.26
N SER A 6 8.91 11.02 -3.31
CA SER A 6 10.08 11.86 -3.56
C SER A 6 10.39 12.67 -2.31
N ALA A 7 11.67 12.85 -1.94
CA ALA A 7 12.09 13.53 -0.71
C ALA A 7 11.59 15.00 -0.59
N THR A 8 10.92 15.52 -1.63
CA THR A 8 10.32 16.83 -1.73
C THR A 8 8.81 16.87 -1.50
N GLU A 9 8.10 15.74 -1.53
CA GLU A 9 6.64 15.71 -1.32
C GLU A 9 6.32 15.59 0.17
N LYS A 10 5.60 16.56 0.74
CA LYS A 10 5.19 16.49 2.14
C LYS A 10 3.97 15.59 2.25
N MET A 11 4.01 14.67 3.20
CA MET A 11 2.90 13.79 3.49
C MET A 11 2.03 14.41 4.57
N SER A 12 0.77 14.68 4.27
CA SER A 12 -0.10 15.47 5.15
C SER A 12 -1.04 14.63 6.00
N SER A 13 -1.70 13.64 5.39
CA SER A 13 -2.65 12.75 6.07
C SER A 13 -2.53 11.33 5.52
N CYS A 14 -2.50 10.35 6.42
CA CYS A 14 -2.35 8.94 6.10
C CYS A 14 -3.49 8.12 6.69
N PHE A 15 -3.93 7.11 5.95
CA PHE A 15 -4.96 6.15 6.35
C PHE A 15 -4.67 4.78 5.71
N SER A 16 -5.34 3.75 6.20
CA SER A 16 -5.16 2.40 5.69
C SER A 16 -6.41 1.92 4.96
N VAL A 17 -6.22 1.34 3.78
CA VAL A 17 -7.29 0.65 3.03
C VAL A 17 -7.02 -0.85 3.11
N LYS A 18 -7.90 -1.61 3.76
CA LYS A 18 -7.82 -3.07 3.86
C LYS A 18 -8.83 -3.71 2.92
N ASN A 19 -8.40 -4.72 2.18
CA ASN A 19 -9.27 -5.49 1.29
C ASN A 19 -9.00 -6.99 1.44
N SER A 20 -9.98 -7.82 1.08
CA SER A 20 -9.79 -9.28 1.04
C SER A 20 -8.89 -9.68 -0.14
N GLY A 21 -8.14 -10.77 0.04
CA GLY A 21 -7.21 -11.28 -0.96
C GLY A 21 -5.92 -10.46 -1.07
N LYS A 22 -5.30 -10.51 -2.26
CA LYS A 22 -3.93 -10.02 -2.52
C LYS A 22 -3.81 -8.55 -2.88
N LEU A 23 -4.92 -7.85 -3.12
CA LEU A 23 -4.88 -6.51 -3.70
C LEU A 23 -5.56 -5.50 -2.78
N SER A 24 -4.91 -4.36 -2.57
CA SER A 24 -5.53 -3.19 -1.93
C SER A 24 -5.06 -1.90 -2.59
N SER A 25 -5.99 -0.99 -2.86
CA SER A 25 -5.73 0.23 -3.62
C SER A 25 -6.08 1.48 -2.83
N CYS A 26 -5.20 2.48 -2.90
CA CYS A 26 -5.46 3.83 -2.43
C CYS A 26 -6.42 4.57 -3.35
N PRO A 27 -7.35 5.36 -2.80
CA PRO A 27 -8.22 6.20 -3.60
C PRO A 27 -7.44 7.32 -4.29
N ALA A 28 -8.06 7.91 -5.32
CA ALA A 28 -7.50 9.04 -6.05
C ALA A 28 -7.09 10.18 -5.11
N GLY A 29 -5.95 10.83 -5.40
CA GLY A 29 -5.39 11.88 -4.55
C GLY A 29 -4.53 11.37 -3.39
N SER A 30 -4.29 10.06 -3.29
CA SER A 30 -3.35 9.46 -2.34
C SER A 30 -2.44 8.44 -3.00
N VAL A 31 -1.26 8.21 -2.41
CA VAL A 31 -0.28 7.22 -2.88
C VAL A 31 0.00 6.18 -1.81
N VAL A 32 0.39 4.98 -2.25
CA VAL A 32 0.86 3.93 -1.35
C VAL A 32 2.23 4.30 -0.81
N THR A 33 2.36 4.27 0.50
CA THR A 33 3.64 4.45 1.22
C THR A 33 4.09 3.20 1.95
N GLY A 34 3.20 2.21 2.09
CA GLY A 34 3.51 0.90 2.63
C GLY A 34 2.38 -0.09 2.42
N SER A 35 2.67 -1.36 2.66
CA SER A 35 1.67 -2.43 2.66
C SER A 35 1.85 -3.34 3.86
N ALA A 36 0.76 -3.99 4.26
CA ALA A 36 0.77 -5.14 5.15
C ALA A 36 -0.12 -6.24 4.54
N CYS A 37 0.21 -7.50 4.81
CA CYS A 37 -0.56 -8.66 4.36
C CYS A 37 -0.84 -9.57 5.56
N GLY A 38 -1.92 -10.32 5.50
CA GLY A 38 -2.21 -11.33 6.52
C GLY A 38 -1.26 -12.52 6.48
N TYR A 39 -1.46 -13.48 7.39
CA TYR A 39 -0.57 -14.63 7.63
C TYR A 39 0.91 -14.27 7.81
N THR A 40 1.21 -13.12 8.42
CA THR A 40 2.59 -12.62 8.60
C THR A 40 3.40 -12.50 7.30
N CYS A 41 2.71 -12.37 6.15
CA CYS A 41 3.37 -12.18 4.87
C CYS A 41 4.00 -10.78 4.79
N GLY A 42 5.33 -10.73 4.80
CA GLY A 42 6.10 -9.50 4.56
C GLY A 42 6.42 -9.22 3.10
N SER A 43 6.02 -10.09 2.17
CA SER A 43 6.34 -9.98 0.75
C SER A 43 5.21 -9.30 -0.02
N TRP A 44 5.45 -8.08 -0.47
CA TRP A 44 4.52 -7.28 -1.24
C TRP A 44 5.26 -6.33 -2.18
N ASP A 45 4.57 -5.92 -3.23
CA ASP A 45 5.02 -4.91 -4.17
C ASP A 45 3.92 -3.90 -4.48
N ILE A 46 4.29 -2.82 -5.18
CA ILE A 46 3.38 -1.72 -5.51
C ILE A 46 3.27 -1.64 -7.03
N TRP A 47 2.04 -1.71 -7.54
CA TRP A 47 1.76 -1.55 -8.96
C TRP A 47 1.39 -0.10 -9.23
N GLY A 48 2.19 0.55 -10.08
CA GLY A 48 2.11 2.00 -10.31
C GLY A 48 2.53 2.77 -9.05
N LYS A 49 1.56 3.45 -8.42
CA LYS A 49 1.76 4.22 -7.17
C LYS A 49 0.64 4.04 -6.15
N THR A 50 -0.43 3.32 -6.52
CA THR A 50 -1.70 3.35 -5.80
C THR A 50 -2.16 1.97 -5.34
N MET A 51 -1.58 0.88 -5.83
CA MET A 51 -2.05 -0.46 -5.49
C MET A 51 -0.95 -1.31 -4.88
N CYS A 52 -1.24 -1.88 -3.72
CA CYS A 52 -0.46 -2.92 -3.08
C CYS A 52 -0.87 -4.30 -3.59
N HIS A 53 0.12 -5.15 -3.83
CA HIS A 53 -0.06 -6.54 -4.17
C HIS A 53 0.73 -7.43 -3.20
N GLY A 54 0.02 -8.25 -2.41
CA GLY A 54 0.59 -9.28 -1.55
C GLY A 54 1.03 -10.49 -2.37
N GLN A 55 2.31 -10.86 -2.29
CA GLN A 55 2.89 -11.90 -3.15
C GLN A 55 2.69 -13.31 -2.59
N CYS A 56 2.56 -13.47 -1.27
CA CYS A 56 2.42 -14.78 -0.65
C CYS A 56 1.14 -15.49 -1.08
N SER A 57 1.16 -16.82 -1.00
CA SER A 57 -0.01 -17.67 -1.22
C SER A 57 -0.03 -18.77 -0.16
N PRO A 58 -1.14 -18.94 0.60
CA PRO A 58 -2.36 -18.13 0.59
C PRO A 58 -2.18 -16.75 1.27
N VAL A 59 -3.12 -15.83 1.01
CA VAL A 59 -3.32 -14.63 1.84
C VAL A 59 -4.82 -14.35 1.99
N ASP A 60 -5.25 -13.95 3.18
CA ASP A 60 -6.64 -13.65 3.53
C ASP A 60 -6.98 -12.18 3.25
N TRP A 61 -6.04 -11.27 3.51
CA TRP A 61 -6.19 -9.84 3.26
C TRP A 61 -4.87 -9.13 2.94
N THR A 62 -5.01 -7.96 2.30
CA THR A 62 -3.94 -7.01 2.02
C THR A 62 -4.39 -5.61 2.45
N THR A 63 -3.49 -4.83 3.04
CA THR A 63 -3.71 -3.46 3.48
C THR A 63 -2.70 -2.53 2.83
N ALA A 64 -3.19 -1.47 2.19
CA ALA A 64 -2.37 -0.38 1.67
C ALA A 64 -2.36 0.78 2.67
N CYS A 65 -1.18 1.26 3.07
CA CYS A 65 -1.02 2.53 3.78
C CYS A 65 -0.99 3.64 2.74
N CYS A 66 -2.05 4.43 2.72
CA CYS A 66 -2.29 5.49 1.76
C CYS A 66 -2.05 6.83 2.41
N CYS A 67 -1.39 7.74 1.70
CA CYS A 67 -1.24 9.09 2.19
C CYS A 67 -1.43 10.13 1.10
N HIS A 68 -2.00 11.27 1.48
CA HIS A 68 -2.08 12.44 0.64
C HIS A 68 -0.73 13.13 0.54
N LEU A 69 -0.40 13.55 -0.67
CA LEU A 69 0.79 14.36 -0.97
C LEU A 69 0.36 15.83 -1.03
N THR A 70 1.18 16.70 -0.44
CA THR A 70 1.03 18.17 -0.45
C THR A 70 2.31 18.82 -0.93
#